data_AF-A0A0M2HS71-F1
#
_entry.id   AF-A0A0M2HS71-F1
#
_cell.length_a   1.000
_cell.length_b   1.000
_cell.length_c   1.000
_cell.angle_alpha   90.00
_cell.angle_beta   90.00
_cell.angle_gamma   90.00
#
_symmetry.space_group_name_H-M   'P 1'
#
loop_
_entity.id
_entity.type
_entity.pdbx_description
1 polymer ?
#
loop_
_entity_poly.entity_id
_entity_poly.type
_entity_poly.pdbx_seq_one_letter_code
_entity_poly.pdbx_strand_id
1 'polypeptide(L)'
;MTEKKRLAVWSDESMQQADGTYRIAVCEADEPGFWTLEVAFADLEAAEAYAEGINTARGLSAADVLDIRVSSMAAHNAGWRASDDELLRGE
;
A
#
# COMPACT_ATOMS: atom_id res chain seq x y z
N MET A 1 -3.64 -16.39 19.53
CA MET A 1 -2.40 -15.74 19.07
C MET A 1 -2.86 -14.67 18.11
N THR A 2 -2.69 -13.39 18.43
CA THR A 2 -3.11 -12.31 17.53
C THR A 2 -2.21 -12.38 16.31
N GLU A 3 -2.72 -12.83 15.17
CA GLU A 3 -2.02 -12.73 13.90
C GLU A 3 -1.64 -11.26 13.74
N LYS A 4 -0.33 -10.97 13.84
CA LYS A 4 0.17 -9.63 13.58
C LYS A 4 -0.10 -9.39 12.09
N LYS A 5 -1.15 -8.62 11.80
CA LYS A 5 -1.47 -8.19 10.44
C LYS A 5 -0.20 -7.70 9.77
N ARG A 6 0.13 -8.27 8.61
CA ARG A 6 1.32 -7.88 7.84
C ARG A 6 1.00 -6.59 7.11
N LEU A 7 1.60 -5.50 7.60
CA LEU A 7 1.40 -4.17 7.07
C LEU A 7 2.69 -3.68 6.43
N ALA A 8 2.60 -3.45 5.12
CA ALA A 8 3.69 -2.97 4.30
C ALA A 8 3.57 -1.45 4.12
N VAL A 9 4.71 -0.77 4.10
CA VAL A 9 4.77 0.66 3.79
C VAL A 9 5.71 0.91 2.63
N TRP A 10 5.42 1.89 1.79
CA TRP A 10 6.31 2.29 0.69
C TRP A 10 6.06 3.76 0.30
N SER A 11 7.00 4.31 -0.45
CA SER A 11 6.83 5.57 -1.18
C SER A 11 7.34 5.35 -2.60
N ASP A 12 6.75 6.02 -3.58
CA ASP A 12 7.22 6.03 -4.97
C ASP A 12 6.84 7.36 -5.64
N GLU A 13 7.24 7.58 -6.89
CA GLU A 13 6.96 8.81 -7.63
C GLU A 13 5.46 9.14 -7.70
N SER A 14 4.59 8.12 -7.68
CA SER A 14 3.13 8.29 -7.69
C SER A 14 2.60 8.90 -6.38
N MET A 15 3.39 8.92 -5.32
CA MET A 15 3.04 9.49 -4.02
C MET A 15 3.48 10.96 -3.87
N GLN A 16 4.01 11.56 -4.94
CA GLN A 16 4.32 12.98 -4.96
C GLN A 16 3.03 13.82 -4.92
N GLN A 17 3.00 14.78 -4.02
CA GLN A 17 1.94 15.75 -3.87
C GLN A 17 2.13 16.96 -4.77
N ALA A 18 1.07 17.77 -4.91
CA ALA A 18 1.11 18.99 -5.70
C ALA A 18 2.11 20.04 -5.17
N ASP A 19 2.44 20.00 -3.87
CA ASP A 19 3.46 20.84 -3.24
C ASP A 19 4.89 20.31 -3.41
N GLY A 20 5.08 19.19 -4.12
CA GLY A 20 6.38 18.59 -4.43
C GLY A 20 6.92 17.63 -3.36
N THR A 21 6.21 17.45 -2.24
CA THR A 21 6.58 16.49 -1.20
C THR A 21 6.04 15.09 -1.47
N TYR A 22 6.65 14.07 -0.87
CA TYR A 22 6.29 12.66 -1.02
C TYR A 22 5.64 12.13 0.25
N ARG A 23 4.53 11.37 0.10
CA ARG A 23 3.86 10.68 1.21
C ARG A 23 4.23 9.21 1.28
N ILE A 24 4.05 8.62 2.46
CA ILE A 24 4.20 7.18 2.66
C ILE A 24 2.84 6.51 2.53
N ALA A 25 2.73 5.57 1.59
CA ALA A 25 1.61 4.67 1.47
C ALA A 25 1.75 3.49 2.43
N VAL A 26 0.60 3.01 2.91
CA VAL A 26 0.47 1.94 3.88
C VAL A 26 -0.63 1.00 3.41
N CYS A 27 -0.33 -0.29 3.32
CA CYS A 27 -1.32 -1.31 3.01
C CYS A 27 -1.23 -2.51 3.97
N GLU A 28 -2.38 -3.15 4.18
CA GLU A 28 -2.50 -4.42 4.89
C GLU A 28 -2.71 -5.54 3.88
N ALA A 29 -2.12 -6.71 4.15
CA ALA A 29 -2.22 -7.87 3.25
C ALA A 29 -3.66 -8.32 2.99
N ASP A 30 -4.54 -8.11 3.97
CA ASP A 30 -5.93 -8.58 3.95
C ASP A 30 -6.95 -7.45 3.69
N GLU A 31 -6.50 -6.21 3.49
CA GLU A 31 -7.40 -5.08 3.23
C GLU A 31 -7.15 -4.48 1.83
N PRO A 32 -8.22 -4.27 1.03
CA PRO A 32 -8.08 -3.74 -0.31
C PRO A 32 -7.71 -2.27 -0.29
N GLY A 33 -6.62 -1.94 -0.99
CA GLY A 33 -6.16 -0.56 -1.17
C GLY A 33 -5.13 -0.12 -0.14
N PHE A 34 -4.85 1.18 -0.12
CA PHE A 34 -3.84 1.76 0.76
C PHE A 34 -4.32 3.09 1.31
N TRP A 35 -3.78 3.47 2.46
CA TRP A 35 -3.90 4.83 2.98
C TRP A 35 -2.52 5.46 3.06
N THR A 36 -2.48 6.78 3.30
CA THR A 36 -1.21 7.50 3.43
C THR A 36 -1.01 7.97 4.86
N LEU A 37 0.25 7.99 5.30
CA LEU A 37 0.61 8.62 6.57
C LEU A 37 0.57 10.15 6.44
N GLU A 38 0.28 10.85 7.53
CA GLU A 38 0.34 12.32 7.63
C GLU A 38 1.78 12.85 7.75
N VAL A 39 2.74 12.14 7.17
CA VAL A 39 4.15 12.56 7.08
C VAL A 39 4.48 12.80 5.62
N ALA A 40 5.18 13.90 5.36
CA ALA A 40 5.60 14.31 4.03
C ALA A 40 7.10 14.57 4.03
N PHE A 41 7.77 14.13 2.96
CA PHE A 41 9.21 14.28 2.76
C PHE A 41 9.47 15.15 1.54
N ALA A 42 10.47 16.03 1.60
CA ALA A 42 10.84 16.84 0.44
C ALA A 42 11.48 16.01 -0.68
N ASP A 43 12.12 14.89 -0.30
CA ASP A 43 12.89 14.02 -1.19
C ASP A 43 12.30 12.61 -1.21
N LEU A 44 12.20 12.02 -2.41
CA LEU A 44 11.72 10.65 -2.58
C LEU A 44 12.61 9.65 -1.84
N GLU A 45 13.94 9.80 -1.95
CA GLU A 45 14.91 8.91 -1.31
C GLU A 45 14.74 8.89 0.22
N ALA A 46 14.44 10.05 0.83
CA ALA A 46 14.16 10.14 2.26
C ALA A 46 12.86 9.42 2.64
N ALA A 47 11.83 9.53 1.79
CA ALA A 47 10.56 8.83 1.97
C ALA A 47 10.73 7.31 1.85
N GLU A 48 11.47 6.85 0.85
CA GLU A 48 11.77 5.44 0.62
C GLU A 48 12.60 4.85 1.77
N ALA A 49 13.65 5.55 2.21
CA ALA A 49 14.47 5.13 3.35
C ALA A 49 13.65 5.04 4.65
N TYR A 50 12.71 5.97 4.86
CA TYR A 50 11.80 5.92 6.01
C TYR A 50 10.87 4.70 5.95
N ALA A 51 10.29 4.42 4.78
CA ALA A 51 9.45 3.24 4.58
C ALA A 51 10.25 1.94 4.76
N GLU A 52 11.45 1.85 4.19
CA GLU A 52 12.35 0.69 4.36
C GLU A 52 12.69 0.46 5.83
N GLY A 53 13.01 1.53 6.58
CA GLY A 53 13.29 1.44 8.01
C GLY A 53 12.12 0.86 8.81
N ILE A 54 10.88 1.28 8.48
CA ILE A 54 9.67 0.73 9.12
C ILE A 54 9.48 -0.75 8.77
N ASN A 55 9.62 -1.12 7.50
CA ASN A 55 9.47 -2.52 7.07
C ASN A 55 10.53 -3.41 7.72
N THR A 56 11.77 -2.95 7.76
CA THR A 56 12.89 -3.66 8.40
C THR A 56 12.66 -3.83 9.90
N ALA A 57 12.18 -2.79 10.60
CA ALA A 57 11.82 -2.88 12.02
C ALA A 57 10.69 -3.87 12.29
N ARG A 58 9.85 -4.14 11.28
CA ARG A 58 8.79 -5.17 11.33
C ARG A 58 9.25 -6.55 10.86
N GLY A 59 10.50 -6.68 10.41
CA GLY A 59 11.05 -7.93 9.85
C GLY A 59 10.49 -8.29 8.48
N LEU A 60 10.01 -7.30 7.72
CA LEU A 60 9.56 -7.48 6.34
C LEU A 60 10.72 -7.22 5.38
N SER A 61 10.91 -8.14 4.44
CA SER A 61 11.85 -7.95 3.33
C SER A 61 11.19 -7.14 2.22
N ALA A 62 11.97 -6.58 1.30
CA ALA A 62 11.44 -5.91 0.11
C ALA A 62 10.49 -6.82 -0.71
N ALA A 63 10.76 -8.13 -0.74
CA ALA A 63 9.90 -9.12 -1.38
C ALA A 63 8.53 -9.26 -0.66
N ASP A 64 8.52 -9.27 0.67
CA ASP A 64 7.28 -9.31 1.45
C ASP A 64 6.43 -8.04 1.23
N VAL A 65 7.09 -6.88 1.19
CA VAL A 65 6.44 -5.59 0.92
C VAL A 65 5.77 -5.59 -0.45
N LEU A 66 6.47 -6.10 -1.47
CA LEU A 66 5.93 -6.21 -2.83
C LEU A 66 4.75 -7.19 -2.89
N ASP A 67 4.87 -8.34 -2.25
CA ASP A 67 3.80 -9.35 -2.17
C ASP A 67 2.52 -8.76 -1.54
N ILE A 68 2.65 -8.08 -0.40
CA ILE A 68 1.54 -7.43 0.31
C ILE A 68 0.92 -6.32 -0.56
N ARG A 69 1.74 -5.50 -1.21
CA ARG A 69 1.27 -4.43 -2.12
C ARG A 69 0.47 -5.02 -3.29
N VAL A 70 1.01 -6.04 -3.95
CA VAL A 70 0.35 -6.70 -5.09
C VAL A 70 -0.94 -7.38 -4.66
N SER A 71 -0.93 -8.09 -3.53
CA SER A 71 -2.11 -8.77 -2.99
C SER A 71 -3.23 -7.78 -2.64
N SER A 72 -2.90 -6.69 -1.94
CA SER A 72 -3.86 -5.65 -1.57
C SER A 72 -4.44 -4.92 -2.80
N MET A 73 -3.61 -4.61 -3.80
CA MET A 73 -4.08 -4.04 -5.07
C MET A 73 -4.94 -5.02 -5.87
N ALA A 74 -4.58 -6.30 -5.87
CA ALA A 74 -5.38 -7.35 -6.52
C ALA A 74 -6.74 -7.50 -5.83
N ALA A 75 -6.80 -7.47 -4.50
CA ALA A 75 -8.06 -7.48 -3.74
C ALA A 75 -8.92 -6.25 -4.05
N HIS A 76 -8.31 -5.07 -4.14
CA HIS A 76 -9.00 -3.84 -4.54
C HIS A 76 -9.58 -3.94 -5.96
N ASN A 77 -8.82 -4.46 -6.92
CA ASN A 77 -9.26 -4.62 -8.30
C ASN A 77 -10.30 -5.75 -8.47
N ALA A 78 -10.19 -6.82 -7.69
CA ALA A 78 -11.17 -7.91 -7.66
C ALA A 78 -12.52 -7.44 -7.11
N GLY A 79 -12.51 -6.55 -6.10
CA GLY A 79 -13.72 -5.90 -5.59
C GLY A 79 -14.47 -5.11 -6.66
N TRP A 80 -13.76 -4.42 -7.56
CA TRP A 80 -14.37 -3.71 -8.69
C TRP A 80 -15.00 -4.65 -9.72
N ARG A 81 -14.34 -5.78 -10.05
CA ARG A 81 -14.87 -6.75 -11.03
C ARG A 81 -16.07 -7.52 -10.51
N ALA A 82 -16.17 -7.78 -9.21
CA ALA A 82 -17.34 -8.42 -8.61
C ALA A 82 -18.59 -7.54 -8.72
N SER A 83 -18.46 -6.21 -8.56
CA SER A 83 -19.58 -5.27 -8.70
C SER A 83 -20.04 -5.07 -10.15
N ASP A 84 -19.18 -5.27 -11.14
CA ASP A 84 -19.51 -5.15 -12.57
C ASP A 84 -20.24 -6.40 -13.10
N ASP A 85 -19.83 -7.61 -12.68
CA ASP A 85 -20.47 -8.88 -13.10
C ASP A 85 -21.85 -9.12 -12.48
N GLU A 86 -22.13 -8.55 -11.29
CA GLU A 86 -23.47 -8.58 -10.67
C GLU A 86 -24.48 -7.64 -11.36
N LEU A 87 -24.01 -6.54 -11.97
CA LEU A 87 -24.89 -5.60 -12.68
C LEU A 87 -25.39 -6.18 -14.02
N LEU A 88 -24.60 -7.05 -14.66
CA LEU A 88 -24.89 -7.63 -15.98
C LEU A 88 -25.72 -8.94 -15.94
N ARG A 89 -26.00 -9.50 -14.75
CA ARG A 89 -26.86 -10.69 -14.60
C ARG A 89 -28.27 -10.38 -14.09
N GLY A 90 -28.62 -9.10 -13.96
CA GLY A 90 -29.89 -8.62 -13.42
C GLY A 90 -30.94 -8.19 -14.45
N GLU A 91 -30.88 -8.67 -15.70
CA GLU A 91 -31.88 -8.40 -16.75
C GLU A 91 -32.60 -9.67 -17.23
#